data_AF-A0A229TPF1-F1
#
_entry.id   AF-A0A229TPF1-F1
#
_cell.length_a   1.000
_cell.length_b   1.000
_cell.length_c   1.000
_cell.angle_alpha   90.00
_cell.angle_beta   90.00
_cell.angle_gamma   90.00
#
_symmetry.space_group_name_H-M   'P 1'
#
loop_
_entity.id
_entity.type
_entity.pdbx_description
1 polymer ?
#
loop_
_entity_poly.entity_id
_entity_poly.type
_entity_poly.pdbx_seq_one_letter_code
_entity_poly.pdbx_strand_id
1 'polypeptide(L)'
;MSTPTYDTLTVSAADLLAEVAEDLEISRDAVETALATVNIGVHTPVVSDRRLRLVRLVVVGEKKSGQAFTVDRRFDSGVWAIVHPENSAGKTSLLEFLVLPMRGASRDLPKDVRSWVRHLLLDSVVAGRPVRISIDASSGWERRVHATIRTADSEDELLNSPDEQLRLLAEAVGLGEVEQMIGQFMLDTLRMQRTQLWSSSGGADGDGAPSVHGWAAYFGACYLNHGGDQLLLGDVNAPGLPGKLMELFVDLPYSSTLAEVAVAEKREARTAKQQKRRAEGDAAARASERAVW
;
A
#
# COMPACT_ATOMS: atom_id res chain seq x y z
N MET A 1 21.51 -4.22 -27.33
CA MET A 1 20.09 -3.92 -27.60
C MET A 1 19.77 -2.62 -26.90
N SER A 2 19.63 -1.54 -27.67
CA SER A 2 19.26 -0.22 -27.12
C SER A 2 17.78 -0.24 -26.78
N THR A 3 17.46 0.01 -25.51
CA THR A 3 16.09 0.24 -25.06
C THR A 3 15.52 1.46 -25.78
N PRO A 4 14.29 1.43 -26.30
CA PRO A 4 13.67 2.61 -26.86
C PRO A 4 13.48 3.63 -25.72
N THR A 5 14.07 4.82 -25.88
CA THR A 5 13.78 5.96 -25.03
C THR A 5 12.36 6.42 -25.36
N TYR A 6 11.38 5.96 -24.59
CA TYR A 6 10.09 6.62 -24.56
C TYR A 6 10.33 7.96 -23.89
N ASP A 7 10.31 9.03 -24.67
CA ASP A 7 10.23 10.40 -24.18
C ASP A 7 8.82 10.57 -23.60
N THR A 8 8.59 10.02 -22.41
CA THR A 8 7.37 10.27 -21.65
C THR A 8 7.36 11.75 -21.34
N LEU A 9 6.41 12.47 -21.94
CA LEU A 9 6.04 13.85 -21.62
C LEU A 9 5.66 13.94 -20.14
N THR A 10 6.63 13.98 -19.24
CA THR A 10 6.40 14.38 -17.85
C THR A 10 6.15 15.88 -17.86
N VAL A 11 4.88 16.26 -17.93
CA VAL A 11 4.43 17.64 -17.70
C VAL A 11 4.94 18.06 -16.32
N SER A 12 5.68 19.17 -16.23
CA SER A 12 6.21 19.63 -14.95
C SER A 12 5.10 20.24 -14.08
N ALA A 13 5.31 20.32 -12.77
CA ALA A 13 4.32 20.93 -11.88
C ALA A 13 4.09 22.40 -12.24
N ALA A 14 5.14 23.09 -12.68
CA ALA A 14 5.05 24.47 -13.14
C ALA A 14 4.18 24.61 -14.39
N ASP A 15 4.31 23.68 -15.35
CA ASP A 15 3.54 23.69 -16.59
C ASP A 15 2.07 23.38 -16.31
N LEU A 16 1.79 22.36 -15.49
CA LEU A 16 0.43 22.01 -15.08
C LEU A 16 -0.26 23.18 -14.36
N LEU A 17 0.43 23.83 -13.43
CA LEU A 17 -0.14 24.97 -12.69
C LEU A 17 -0.37 26.19 -13.60
N ALA A 18 0.44 26.36 -14.65
CA ALA A 18 0.23 27.41 -15.65
C ALA A 18 -0.99 27.11 -16.54
N GLU A 19 -1.15 25.88 -16.99
CA GLU A 19 -2.30 25.43 -17.79
C GLU A 19 -3.62 25.60 -17.01
N VAL A 20 -3.66 25.19 -15.73
CA VAL A 20 -4.82 25.40 -14.85
C VAL A 20 -5.12 26.88 -14.64
N ALA A 21 -4.09 27.73 -14.50
CA ALA A 21 -4.26 29.16 -14.32
C ALA A 21 -4.84 29.83 -15.58
N GLU A 22 -4.40 29.39 -16.76
CA GLU A 22 -4.93 29.83 -18.05
C GLU A 22 -6.39 29.41 -18.23
N ASP A 23 -6.71 28.13 -17.99
CA ASP A 23 -8.07 27.59 -18.10
C ASP A 23 -9.07 28.27 -17.16
N LEU A 24 -8.61 28.68 -15.97
CA LEU A 24 -9.43 29.34 -14.95
C LEU A 24 -9.40 30.88 -15.04
N GLU A 25 -8.62 31.46 -15.96
CA GLU A 25 -8.40 32.90 -16.10
C GLU A 25 -7.95 33.60 -14.79
N ILE A 26 -7.10 32.93 -13.99
CA ILE A 26 -6.54 33.46 -12.73
C ILE A 26 -5.01 33.44 -12.73
N SER A 27 -4.37 34.05 -11.72
CA SER A 27 -2.92 33.97 -11.59
C SER A 27 -2.49 32.59 -11.08
N ARG A 28 -1.30 32.14 -11.49
CA ARG A 28 -0.68 30.92 -10.96
C ARG A 28 -0.53 30.96 -9.43
N ASP A 29 -0.16 32.12 -8.87
CA ASP A 29 -0.05 32.33 -7.43
C ASP A 29 -1.40 32.12 -6.69
N ALA A 30 -2.52 32.49 -7.33
CA ALA A 30 -3.84 32.22 -6.79
C ALA A 30 -4.19 30.72 -6.81
N VAL A 31 -3.81 29.99 -7.86
CA VAL A 31 -3.96 28.52 -7.92
C VAL A 31 -3.14 27.86 -6.80
N GLU A 32 -1.87 28.22 -6.68
CA GLU A 32 -0.97 27.68 -5.65
C GLU A 32 -1.49 28.00 -4.24
N THR A 33 -1.98 29.22 -4.00
CA THR A 33 -2.59 29.62 -2.72
C THR A 33 -3.86 28.84 -2.42
N ALA A 34 -4.73 28.59 -3.41
CA ALA A 34 -5.96 27.83 -3.22
C ALA A 34 -5.65 26.37 -2.84
N LEU A 35 -4.69 25.73 -3.53
CA LEU A 35 -4.24 24.38 -3.21
C LEU A 35 -3.55 24.31 -1.83
N ALA A 36 -2.70 25.28 -1.51
CA ALA A 36 -2.04 25.36 -0.21
C ALA A 36 -3.04 25.54 0.95
N THR A 37 -4.14 26.28 0.73
CA THR A 37 -5.21 26.47 1.73
C THR A 37 -5.84 25.14 2.15
N VAL A 38 -5.91 24.17 1.24
CA VAL A 38 -6.39 22.80 1.51
C VAL A 38 -5.25 21.80 1.73
N ASN A 39 -4.01 22.29 1.93
CA ASN A 39 -2.80 21.51 2.18
C ASN A 39 -2.45 20.51 1.08
N ILE A 40 -2.65 20.90 -0.18
CA ILE A 40 -2.26 20.13 -1.37
C ILE A 40 -1.03 20.79 -2.00
N GLY A 41 0.05 20.01 -2.13
CA GLY A 41 1.27 20.40 -2.85
C GLY A 41 1.36 19.68 -4.20
N VAL A 42 1.59 20.43 -5.28
CA VAL A 42 1.81 19.84 -6.61
C VAL A 42 3.30 19.70 -6.84
N HIS A 43 3.75 18.48 -7.13
CA HIS A 43 5.15 18.16 -7.40
C HIS A 43 5.28 17.45 -8.73
N THR A 44 6.35 17.76 -9.47
CA THR A 44 6.64 17.10 -10.75
C THR A 44 6.82 15.60 -10.52
N PRO A 45 6.02 14.74 -11.18
CA PRO A 45 6.16 13.30 -11.07
C PRO A 45 7.55 12.85 -11.54
N VAL A 46 8.21 12.05 -10.72
CA VAL A 46 9.50 11.45 -11.08
C VAL A 46 9.24 10.03 -11.53
N VAL A 47 9.69 9.68 -12.74
CA VAL A 47 9.65 8.30 -13.24
C VAL A 47 10.32 7.39 -12.22
N SER A 48 9.63 6.32 -11.85
CA SER A 48 10.04 5.46 -10.75
C SER A 48 10.08 4.00 -11.19
N ASP A 49 11.19 3.31 -10.90
CA ASP A 49 11.24 1.86 -11.09
C ASP A 49 10.35 1.18 -10.04
N ARG A 50 9.22 0.63 -10.48
CA ARG A 50 8.25 -0.05 -9.61
C ARG A 50 8.34 -1.57 -9.72
N ARG A 51 9.41 -2.10 -10.33
CA ARG A 51 9.59 -3.54 -10.48
C ARG A 51 9.84 -4.19 -9.13
N LEU A 52 9.15 -5.31 -8.94
CA LEU A 52 9.30 -6.20 -7.81
C LEU A 52 9.66 -7.59 -8.33
N ARG A 53 10.72 -8.19 -7.79
CA ARG A 53 11.11 -9.56 -8.13
C ARG A 53 11.44 -10.36 -6.87
N LEU A 54 10.91 -11.59 -6.81
CA LEU A 54 11.24 -12.54 -5.76
C LEU A 54 12.55 -13.25 -6.11
N VAL A 55 13.40 -13.49 -5.11
CA VAL A 55 14.71 -14.13 -5.28
C VAL A 55 14.79 -15.43 -4.49
N ARG A 56 14.42 -15.41 -3.20
CA ARG A 56 14.45 -16.62 -2.35
C ARG A 56 13.45 -16.54 -1.22
N LEU A 57 12.74 -17.62 -0.97
CA LEU A 57 11.91 -17.84 0.20
C LEU A 57 12.56 -18.88 1.11
N VAL A 58 12.70 -18.55 2.39
CA VAL A 58 13.01 -19.51 3.45
C VAL A 58 11.92 -19.48 4.51
N VAL A 59 11.37 -20.65 4.84
CA VAL A 59 10.39 -20.83 5.90
C VAL A 59 10.85 -21.95 6.81
N VAL A 60 10.93 -21.68 8.10
CA VAL A 60 11.22 -22.70 9.12
C VAL A 60 10.06 -22.73 10.09
N GLY A 61 9.57 -23.92 10.39
CA GLY A 61 8.44 -24.09 11.28
C GLY A 61 8.27 -25.49 11.82
N GLU A 62 7.24 -25.66 12.63
CA GLU A 62 6.85 -26.92 13.24
C GLU A 62 5.33 -27.03 13.24
N LYS A 63 4.81 -28.08 12.61
CA LYS A 63 3.37 -28.34 12.59
C LYS A 63 2.87 -28.68 13.99
N LYS A 64 1.56 -28.57 14.20
CA LYS A 64 0.90 -28.97 15.47
C LYS A 64 1.20 -30.42 15.90
N SER A 65 1.53 -31.30 14.97
CA SER A 65 1.94 -32.69 15.26
C SER A 65 3.34 -32.82 15.87
N GLY A 66 4.10 -31.72 16.01
CA GLY A 66 5.52 -31.74 16.38
C GLY A 66 6.47 -31.95 15.19
N GLN A 67 5.94 -32.09 13.98
CA GLN A 67 6.76 -32.30 12.78
C GLN A 67 7.39 -30.97 12.34
N ALA A 68 8.72 -30.86 12.46
CA ALA A 68 9.49 -29.77 11.88
C ALA A 68 9.40 -29.77 10.34
N PHE A 69 9.40 -28.59 9.74
CA PHE A 69 9.50 -28.41 8.30
C PHE A 69 10.40 -27.23 7.94
N THR A 70 11.00 -27.33 6.76
CA THR A 70 11.77 -26.25 6.15
C THR A 70 11.43 -26.16 4.68
N VAL A 71 11.16 -24.95 4.23
CA VAL A 71 11.06 -24.59 2.82
C VAL A 71 12.23 -23.66 2.52
N ASP A 72 13.03 -24.00 1.52
CA ASP A 72 14.08 -23.13 0.99
C ASP A 72 14.00 -23.19 -0.53
N ARG A 73 13.59 -22.08 -1.15
CA ARG A 73 13.31 -22.02 -2.58
C ARG A 73 13.87 -20.75 -3.16
N ARG A 74 14.71 -20.90 -4.19
CA ARG A 74 15.15 -19.79 -5.04
C ARG A 74 14.21 -19.66 -6.22
N PHE A 75 14.01 -18.43 -6.67
CA PHE A 75 13.21 -18.07 -7.83
C PHE A 75 14.11 -17.42 -8.86
N ASP A 76 13.97 -17.86 -10.10
CA ASP A 76 14.55 -17.21 -11.26
C ASP A 76 13.47 -16.46 -12.04
N SER A 77 13.89 -15.82 -13.13
CA SER A 77 12.94 -15.17 -14.03
C SER A 77 12.18 -16.22 -14.83
N GLY A 78 10.85 -16.14 -14.84
CA GLY A 78 10.02 -17.04 -15.62
C GLY A 78 8.66 -17.32 -14.98
N VAL A 79 8.00 -18.36 -15.46
CA VAL A 79 6.72 -18.83 -14.95
C VAL A 79 6.96 -19.97 -13.97
N TRP A 80 6.50 -19.79 -12.74
CA TRP A 80 6.57 -20.79 -11.68
C TRP A 80 5.19 -21.39 -11.40
N ALA A 81 5.15 -22.66 -11.02
CA ALA A 81 3.93 -23.36 -10.63
C ALA A 81 4.12 -24.11 -9.31
N ILE A 82 3.19 -23.93 -8.37
CA ILE A 82 3.12 -24.72 -7.14
C ILE A 82 2.07 -25.81 -7.35
N VAL A 83 2.53 -27.03 -7.62
CA VAL A 83 1.67 -28.16 -7.96
C VAL A 83 1.74 -29.22 -6.87
N HIS A 84 0.57 -29.70 -6.46
CA HIS A 84 0.45 -30.88 -5.59
C HIS A 84 -0.86 -31.60 -5.94
N PRO A 85 -0.84 -32.93 -6.11
CA PRO A 85 -2.00 -33.71 -6.54
C PRO A 85 -3.17 -33.60 -5.55
N GLU A 86 -2.87 -33.52 -4.25
CA GLU A 86 -3.88 -33.38 -3.21
C GLU A 86 -4.24 -31.92 -2.92
N ASN A 87 -5.52 -31.68 -2.64
CA ASN A 87 -6.00 -30.45 -2.03
C ASN A 87 -5.52 -30.35 -0.58
N SER A 88 -5.44 -29.13 -0.04
CA SER A 88 -4.99 -28.87 1.34
C SER A 88 -3.55 -29.30 1.67
N ALA A 89 -2.72 -29.56 0.66
CA ALA A 89 -1.30 -29.89 0.84
C ALA A 89 -0.38 -28.69 1.14
N GLY A 90 -0.94 -27.51 1.41
CA GLY A 90 -0.18 -26.30 1.74
C GLY A 90 0.17 -25.40 0.55
N LYS A 91 -0.45 -25.59 -0.63
CA LYS A 91 -0.23 -24.73 -1.82
C LYS A 91 -0.53 -23.25 -1.52
N THR A 92 -1.73 -22.98 -0.99
CA THR A 92 -2.14 -21.62 -0.56
C THR A 92 -1.25 -21.10 0.55
N SER A 93 -0.84 -21.95 1.50
CA SER A 93 0.07 -21.56 2.58
C SER A 93 1.42 -21.09 2.05
N LEU A 94 1.97 -21.76 1.04
CA LEU A 94 3.23 -21.37 0.42
C LEU A 94 3.14 -20.01 -0.29
N LEU A 95 2.02 -19.72 -0.97
CA LEU A 95 1.75 -18.40 -1.53
C LEU A 95 1.64 -17.34 -0.44
N GLU A 96 0.93 -17.63 0.65
CA GLU A 96 0.81 -16.70 1.77
C GLU A 96 2.15 -16.44 2.48
N PHE A 97 3.08 -17.41 2.49
CA PHE A 97 4.44 -17.19 2.99
C PHE A 97 5.25 -16.22 2.10
N LEU A 98 4.93 -16.10 0.81
CA LEU A 98 5.49 -15.06 -0.06
C LEU A 98 4.81 -13.70 0.17
N VAL A 99 3.49 -13.71 0.36
CA VAL A 99 2.67 -12.50 0.53
C VAL A 99 2.99 -11.78 1.84
N LEU A 100 3.04 -12.50 2.96
CA LEU A 100 3.16 -11.91 4.29
C LEU A 100 4.36 -10.95 4.47
N PRO A 101 5.61 -11.32 4.14
CA PRO A 101 6.76 -10.43 4.29
C PRO A 101 6.78 -9.30 3.25
N MET A 102 6.12 -9.48 2.09
CA MET A 102 5.99 -8.43 1.08
C MET A 102 4.94 -7.39 1.46
N ARG A 103 3.78 -7.85 1.95
CA ARG A 103 2.62 -7.02 2.23
C ARG A 103 2.68 -6.39 3.62
N GLY A 104 3.32 -7.07 4.57
CA GLY A 104 3.33 -6.74 6.00
C GLY A 104 2.22 -7.42 6.80
N ALA A 105 1.22 -7.98 6.12
CA ALA A 105 0.11 -8.71 6.72
C ALA A 105 -0.30 -9.89 5.83
N SER A 106 -0.85 -10.95 6.43
CA SER A 106 -1.40 -12.08 5.70
C SER A 106 -2.70 -11.66 5.02
N ARG A 107 -3.00 -12.23 3.83
CA ARG A 107 -4.33 -12.11 3.23
C ARG A 107 -5.25 -13.13 3.89
N ASP A 108 -4.91 -14.40 3.69
CA ASP A 108 -5.78 -15.54 3.99
C ASP A 108 -5.02 -16.67 4.71
N LEU A 109 -3.82 -16.40 5.23
CA LEU A 109 -3.05 -17.40 5.98
C LEU A 109 -3.82 -17.85 7.22
N PRO A 110 -4.28 -19.12 7.30
CA PRO A 110 -5.05 -19.58 8.45
C PRO A 110 -4.24 -19.47 9.73
N LYS A 111 -4.88 -19.03 10.83
CA LYS A 111 -4.20 -18.84 12.14
C LYS A 111 -3.44 -20.09 12.61
N ASP A 112 -4.00 -21.28 12.37
CA ASP A 112 -3.35 -22.55 12.69
C ASP A 112 -2.05 -22.73 11.90
N VAL A 113 -2.09 -22.60 10.57
CA VAL A 113 -0.89 -22.70 9.72
C VAL A 113 0.14 -21.62 10.07
N ARG A 114 -0.32 -20.38 10.33
CA ARG A 114 0.55 -19.28 10.77
C ARG A 114 1.29 -19.65 12.04
N SER A 115 0.60 -20.26 13.02
CA SER A 115 1.21 -20.66 14.29
C SER A 115 2.36 -21.67 14.16
N TRP A 116 2.44 -22.38 13.03
CA TRP A 116 3.52 -23.32 12.76
C TRP A 116 4.82 -22.63 12.34
N VAL A 117 4.74 -21.44 11.75
CA VAL A 117 5.91 -20.71 11.24
C VAL A 117 6.68 -20.06 12.39
N ARG A 118 7.98 -20.36 12.48
CA ARG A 118 8.92 -19.79 13.46
C ARG A 118 9.79 -18.71 12.83
N HIS A 119 10.30 -18.96 11.63
CA HIS A 119 11.09 -18.00 10.88
C HIS A 119 10.60 -17.94 9.43
N LEU A 120 10.54 -16.73 8.91
CA LEU A 120 10.19 -16.45 7.53
C LEU A 120 11.17 -15.42 6.98
N LEU A 121 11.84 -15.74 5.89
CA LEU A 121 12.81 -14.87 5.23
C LEU A 121 12.45 -14.81 3.75
N LEU A 122 12.36 -13.60 3.23
CA LEU A 122 12.16 -13.35 1.81
C LEU A 122 13.24 -12.42 1.29
N ASP A 123 14.02 -12.94 0.34
CA ASP A 123 14.92 -12.15 -0.49
C ASP A 123 14.18 -11.71 -1.74
N SER A 124 14.29 -10.42 -2.04
CA SER A 124 13.61 -9.78 -3.17
C SER A 124 14.48 -8.65 -3.74
N VAL A 125 14.12 -8.21 -4.95
CA VAL A 125 14.61 -6.98 -5.54
C VAL A 125 13.43 -6.03 -5.69
N VAL A 126 13.50 -4.89 -5.00
CA VAL A 126 12.44 -3.87 -4.98
C VAL A 126 13.00 -2.59 -5.59
N ALA A 127 12.43 -2.14 -6.72
CA ALA A 127 12.94 -0.97 -7.46
C ALA A 127 14.44 -1.06 -7.78
N GLY A 128 14.92 -2.26 -8.14
CA GLY A 128 16.33 -2.53 -8.40
C GLY A 128 17.23 -2.70 -7.16
N ARG A 129 16.68 -2.54 -5.94
CA ARG A 129 17.42 -2.71 -4.69
C ARG A 129 17.30 -4.14 -4.14
N PRO A 130 18.41 -4.85 -3.88
CA PRO A 130 18.38 -6.13 -3.16
C PRO A 130 17.95 -5.95 -1.70
N VAL A 131 16.95 -6.70 -1.27
CA VAL A 131 16.31 -6.56 0.05
C VAL A 131 15.98 -7.92 0.63
N ARG A 132 16.32 -8.11 1.91
CA ARG A 132 15.91 -9.24 2.74
C ARG A 132 14.92 -8.76 3.79
N ILE A 133 13.75 -9.40 3.84
CA ILE A 133 12.77 -9.21 4.90
C ILE A 133 12.74 -10.48 5.72
N SER A 134 13.15 -10.39 6.99
CA SER A 134 13.17 -11.52 7.93
C SER A 134 12.16 -11.27 9.05
N ILE A 135 11.31 -12.26 9.33
CA ILE A 135 10.31 -12.27 10.41
C ILE A 135 10.63 -13.47 11.32
N ASP A 136 10.88 -13.18 12.59
CA ASP A 136 11.03 -14.15 13.68
C ASP A 136 9.77 -14.14 14.54
N ALA A 137 9.06 -15.27 14.53
CA ALA A 137 7.89 -15.55 15.34
C ALA A 137 8.11 -16.78 16.24
N SER A 138 9.36 -17.07 16.63
CA SER A 138 9.72 -18.21 17.48
C SER A 138 9.00 -18.18 18.83
N SER A 139 8.78 -16.98 19.37
CA SER A 139 8.01 -16.75 20.60
C SER A 139 6.49 -16.91 20.42
N GLY A 140 6.03 -17.14 19.18
CA GLY A 140 4.63 -17.21 18.79
C GLY A 140 4.09 -15.88 18.27
N TRP A 141 3.24 -15.96 17.25
CA TRP A 141 2.68 -14.82 16.50
C TRP A 141 1.85 -13.84 17.34
N GLU A 142 1.28 -14.30 18.45
CA GLU A 142 0.46 -13.46 19.35
C GLU A 142 1.27 -12.81 20.48
N ARG A 143 2.56 -13.18 20.64
CA ARG A 143 3.40 -12.68 21.75
C ARG A 143 4.36 -11.61 21.28
N ARG A 144 5.44 -12.03 20.61
CA ARG A 144 6.50 -11.16 20.14
C ARG A 144 6.94 -11.66 18.78
N VAL A 145 6.63 -10.86 17.77
CA VAL A 145 7.12 -11.04 16.41
C VAL A 145 8.17 -9.96 16.19
N HIS A 146 9.37 -10.33 15.79
CA HIS A 146 10.43 -9.41 15.45
C HIS A 146 10.65 -9.47 13.94
N ALA A 147 10.70 -8.32 13.27
CA ALA A 147 11.02 -8.29 11.86
C ALA A 147 12.14 -7.30 11.56
N THR A 148 12.91 -7.59 10.52
CA THR A 148 14.00 -6.75 10.04
C THR A 148 13.96 -6.65 8.53
N ILE A 149 14.34 -5.49 8.01
CA ILE A 149 14.58 -5.24 6.59
C ILE A 149 16.06 -4.94 6.43
N ARG A 150 16.76 -5.76 5.66
CA ARG A 150 18.18 -5.58 5.34
C ARG A 150 18.39 -5.44 3.84
N THR A 151 19.53 -4.88 3.45
CA THR A 151 19.90 -4.67 2.04
C THR A 151 21.37 -5.00 1.82
N ALA A 152 21.70 -5.25 0.57
CA ALA A 152 23.05 -5.51 0.07
C ALA A 152 23.32 -4.63 -1.16
N ASP A 153 24.59 -4.54 -1.56
CA ASP A 153 24.96 -3.81 -2.78
C ASP A 153 24.69 -4.64 -4.04
N SER A 154 24.56 -5.96 -3.90
CA SER A 154 24.19 -6.87 -4.99
C SER A 154 23.29 -8.03 -4.55
N GLU A 155 22.61 -8.66 -5.50
CA GLU A 155 21.83 -9.88 -5.24
C GLU A 155 22.70 -11.06 -4.79
N ASP A 156 23.93 -11.15 -5.29
CA ASP A 156 24.85 -12.21 -4.92
C ASP A 156 25.28 -12.07 -3.45
N GLU A 157 25.62 -10.85 -3.04
CA GLU A 157 25.89 -10.54 -1.64
C GLU A 157 24.68 -10.81 -0.75
N LEU A 158 23.46 -10.42 -1.18
CA LEU A 158 22.23 -10.71 -0.44
C LEU A 158 22.05 -12.21 -0.17
N LEU A 159 22.35 -13.05 -1.17
CA LEU A 159 22.13 -14.50 -1.11
C LEU A 159 23.20 -15.27 -0.35
N ASN A 160 24.44 -14.77 -0.35
CA ASN A 160 25.60 -15.50 0.15
C ASN A 160 26.15 -14.94 1.47
N SER A 161 25.81 -13.71 1.85
CA SER A 161 26.27 -13.10 3.09
C SER A 161 25.37 -13.46 4.28
N PRO A 162 25.96 -13.63 5.48
CA PRO A 162 25.20 -13.74 6.72
C PRO A 162 24.52 -12.40 7.05
N ASP A 163 23.44 -12.46 7.82
CA ASP A 163 22.59 -11.30 8.12
C ASP A 163 23.36 -10.14 8.80
N GLU A 164 24.40 -10.43 9.57
CA GLU A 164 25.24 -9.44 10.26
C GLU A 164 26.10 -8.60 9.30
N GLN A 165 26.34 -9.10 8.09
CA GLN A 165 27.08 -8.37 7.04
C GLN A 165 26.15 -7.54 6.15
N LEU A 166 24.85 -7.79 6.21
CA LEU A 166 23.85 -7.01 5.47
C LEU A 166 23.51 -5.73 6.22
N ARG A 167 23.34 -4.63 5.49
CA ARG A 167 22.99 -3.35 6.10
C ARG A 167 21.53 -3.36 6.57
N LEU A 168 21.32 -3.12 7.87
CA LEU A 168 19.99 -2.93 8.44
C LEU A 168 19.37 -1.62 7.95
N LEU A 169 18.14 -1.69 7.45
CA LEU A 169 17.34 -0.54 7.04
C LEU A 169 16.25 -0.21 8.04
N ALA A 170 15.61 -1.24 8.61
CA ALA A 170 14.54 -1.08 9.58
C ALA A 170 14.38 -2.34 10.44
N GLU A 171 13.85 -2.14 11.64
CA GLU A 171 13.44 -3.21 12.56
C GLU A 171 12.13 -2.83 13.26
N ALA A 172 11.33 -3.83 13.62
CA ALA A 172 10.05 -3.65 14.28
C ALA A 172 9.72 -4.82 15.21
N VAL A 173 8.96 -4.55 16.28
CA VAL A 173 8.50 -5.57 17.23
C VAL A 173 6.99 -5.51 17.39
N GLY A 174 6.32 -6.62 17.09
CA GLY A 174 4.87 -6.75 17.16
C GLY A 174 4.21 -6.55 15.80
N LEU A 175 3.09 -7.24 15.59
CA LEU A 175 2.49 -7.36 14.25
C LEU A 175 2.09 -6.02 13.62
N GLY A 176 1.53 -5.10 14.41
CA GLY A 176 1.13 -3.79 13.90
C GLY A 176 2.34 -2.95 13.46
N GLU A 177 3.44 -2.98 14.21
CA GLU A 177 4.67 -2.27 13.84
C GLU A 177 5.33 -2.90 12.63
N VAL A 178 5.33 -4.24 12.53
CA VAL A 178 5.85 -4.97 11.37
C VAL A 178 5.09 -4.61 10.10
N GLU A 179 3.75 -4.58 10.16
CA GLU A 179 2.91 -4.17 9.03
C GLU A 179 3.21 -2.73 8.59
N GLN A 180 3.29 -1.80 9.55
CA GLN A 180 3.61 -0.40 9.28
C GLN A 180 5.01 -0.22 8.69
N MET A 181 6.02 -0.90 9.24
CA MET A 181 7.40 -0.86 8.77
C MET A 181 7.51 -1.35 7.33
N ILE A 182 6.95 -2.52 7.02
CA ILE A 182 6.98 -3.08 5.66
C ILE A 182 6.19 -2.18 4.70
N GLY A 183 5.01 -1.71 5.10
CA GLY A 183 4.20 -0.84 4.28
C GLY A 183 4.88 0.50 3.96
N GLN A 184 5.55 1.11 4.94
CA GLN A 184 6.30 2.35 4.74
C GLN A 184 7.51 2.11 3.83
N PHE A 185 8.29 1.07 4.10
CA PHE A 185 9.45 0.70 3.28
C PHE A 185 9.09 0.51 1.80
N MET A 186 7.99 -0.19 1.52
CA MET A 186 7.56 -0.46 0.15
C MET A 186 7.06 0.79 -0.56
N LEU A 187 6.28 1.65 0.12
CA LEU A 187 5.86 2.93 -0.44
C LEU A 187 7.07 3.80 -0.79
N ASP A 188 8.02 3.93 0.12
CA ASP A 188 9.20 4.78 -0.08
C ASP A 188 10.10 4.23 -1.21
N THR A 189 10.36 2.93 -1.20
CA THR A 189 11.25 2.29 -2.17
C THR A 189 10.66 2.30 -3.58
N LEU A 190 9.34 2.12 -3.72
CA LEU A 190 8.63 2.16 -5.00
C LEU A 190 8.19 3.59 -5.38
N ARG A 191 8.53 4.59 -4.55
CA ARG A 191 8.16 6.02 -4.73
C ARG A 191 6.65 6.20 -4.93
N MET A 192 5.88 5.49 -4.11
CA MET A 192 4.42 5.56 -4.07
C MET A 192 3.98 6.37 -2.85
N GLN A 193 2.87 7.09 -3.01
CA GLN A 193 2.25 7.82 -1.91
C GLN A 193 1.01 7.08 -1.39
N ARG A 194 0.67 7.30 -0.12
CA ARG A 194 -0.64 6.90 0.40
C ARG A 194 -1.73 7.71 -0.31
N THR A 195 -2.80 7.06 -0.72
CA THR A 195 -3.93 7.73 -1.38
C THR A 195 -5.06 7.88 -0.38
N GLN A 196 -5.66 9.05 -0.35
CA GLN A 196 -6.94 9.24 0.33
C GLN A 196 -8.07 9.06 -0.67
N LEU A 197 -9.03 8.21 -0.33
CA LEU A 197 -10.26 8.06 -1.09
C LEU A 197 -11.45 8.39 -0.18
N TRP A 198 -12.51 8.94 -0.75
CA TRP A 198 -13.72 9.21 0.03
C TRP A 198 -14.55 7.94 0.18
N SER A 199 -14.74 7.49 1.42
CA SER A 199 -15.67 6.41 1.73
C SER A 199 -17.05 6.97 2.07
N SER A 200 -18.08 6.58 1.31
CA SER A 200 -19.46 6.99 1.58
C SER A 200 -20.08 6.32 2.81
N SER A 201 -19.49 5.23 3.30
CA SER A 201 -19.94 4.52 4.51
C SER A 201 -19.18 4.92 5.78
N GLY A 202 -18.24 5.86 5.68
CA GLY A 202 -17.45 6.35 6.81
C GLY A 202 -18.09 7.50 7.59
N GLY A 203 -17.49 7.84 8.74
CA GLY A 203 -17.85 9.01 9.56
C GLY A 203 -18.98 8.74 10.57
N ALA A 204 -18.91 9.41 11.73
CA ALA A 204 -19.86 9.22 12.85
C ALA A 204 -21.33 9.49 12.47
N ASP A 205 -21.57 10.29 11.43
CA ASP A 205 -22.90 10.73 11.00
C ASP A 205 -23.40 10.01 9.74
N GLY A 206 -22.65 9.04 9.20
CA GLY A 206 -23.01 8.33 7.95
C GLY A 206 -22.88 9.14 6.64
N ASP A 207 -22.40 10.38 6.73
CA ASP A 207 -22.19 11.29 5.59
C ASP A 207 -20.85 11.07 4.83
N GLY A 208 -20.14 9.98 5.13
CA GLY A 208 -18.86 9.63 4.54
C GLY A 208 -17.63 10.28 5.20
N ALA A 209 -16.47 9.66 5.05
CA ALA A 209 -15.20 10.17 5.54
C ALA A 209 -14.01 9.73 4.64
N PRO A 210 -12.89 10.47 4.64
CA PRO A 210 -11.67 10.02 3.96
C PRO A 210 -11.13 8.72 4.57
N SER A 211 -10.78 7.76 3.72
CA SER A 211 -10.03 6.55 4.07
C SER A 211 -8.65 6.60 3.44
N VAL A 212 -7.62 6.35 4.26
CA VAL A 212 -6.22 6.32 3.81
C VAL A 212 -5.87 4.90 3.39
N HIS A 213 -5.39 4.76 2.16
CA HIS A 213 -4.93 3.49 1.60
C HIS A 213 -3.41 3.54 1.38
N GLY A 214 -2.70 2.52 1.85
CA GLY A 214 -1.25 2.37 1.72
C GLY A 214 -0.87 1.06 1.04
N TRP A 215 0.40 0.67 1.18
CA TRP A 215 0.96 -0.49 0.49
C TRP A 215 0.14 -1.77 0.62
N ALA A 216 -0.39 -2.09 1.81
CA ALA A 216 -1.17 -3.31 2.00
C ALA A 216 -2.40 -3.39 1.07
N ALA A 217 -3.02 -2.25 0.74
CA ALA A 217 -4.10 -2.16 -0.23
C ALA A 217 -3.60 -2.18 -1.68
N TYR A 218 -2.39 -1.66 -1.92
CA TYR A 218 -1.78 -1.63 -3.26
C TYR A 218 -1.22 -2.98 -3.69
N PHE A 219 -0.78 -3.79 -2.72
CA PHE A 219 -0.22 -5.11 -2.96
C PHE A 219 -1.19 -6.03 -3.70
N GLY A 220 -2.51 -5.83 -3.54
CA GLY A 220 -3.53 -6.58 -4.29
C GLY A 220 -3.47 -6.38 -5.82
N ALA A 221 -2.71 -5.40 -6.32
CA ALA A 221 -2.43 -5.28 -7.75
C ALA A 221 -1.25 -6.16 -8.21
N CYS A 222 -0.35 -6.55 -7.30
CA CYS A 222 0.76 -7.47 -7.57
C CYS A 222 0.33 -8.95 -7.53
N TYR A 223 -0.87 -9.23 -7.03
CA TYR A 223 -1.37 -10.58 -6.81
C TYR A 223 -2.80 -10.69 -7.34
N LEU A 224 -3.00 -11.52 -8.36
CA LEU A 224 -4.33 -11.78 -8.91
C LEU A 224 -5.21 -12.49 -7.89
N ASN A 225 -6.43 -11.99 -7.76
CA ASN A 225 -7.45 -12.58 -6.91
C ASN A 225 -7.84 -14.00 -7.35
N HIS A 226 -8.49 -14.74 -6.46
CA HIS A 226 -8.96 -16.08 -6.77
C HIS A 226 -10.04 -16.00 -7.86
N GLY A 227 -10.11 -17.04 -8.71
CA GLY A 227 -11.14 -17.11 -9.74
C GLY A 227 -12.54 -17.04 -9.13
N GLY A 228 -13.34 -16.05 -9.53
CA GLY A 228 -14.69 -15.80 -9.02
C GLY A 228 -14.84 -14.56 -8.15
N ASP A 229 -13.75 -13.88 -7.80
CA ASP A 229 -13.83 -12.60 -7.09
C ASP A 229 -14.44 -11.50 -7.98
N GLN A 230 -15.30 -10.67 -7.39
CA GLN A 230 -15.95 -9.55 -8.08
C GLN A 230 -14.98 -8.40 -8.39
N LEU A 231 -13.84 -8.34 -7.69
CA LEU A 231 -12.81 -7.34 -7.89
C LEU A 231 -11.78 -7.86 -8.89
N LEU A 232 -11.72 -7.22 -10.06
CA LEU A 232 -10.76 -7.54 -11.12
C LEU A 232 -9.33 -7.10 -10.78
N LEU A 233 -9.17 -6.01 -10.01
CA LEU A 233 -7.88 -5.48 -9.59
C LEU A 233 -7.91 -5.03 -8.12
N GLY A 234 -6.92 -5.47 -7.34
CA GLY A 234 -6.87 -5.21 -5.91
C GLY A 234 -7.76 -6.16 -5.10
N ASP A 235 -7.52 -6.25 -3.80
CA ASP A 235 -8.25 -7.12 -2.87
C ASP A 235 -9.06 -6.35 -1.82
N VAL A 236 -9.04 -5.01 -1.91
CA VAL A 236 -9.80 -4.12 -1.03
C VAL A 236 -10.99 -3.55 -1.80
N ASN A 237 -12.20 -3.85 -1.33
CA ASN A 237 -13.43 -3.31 -1.90
C ASN A 237 -13.67 -1.87 -1.42
N ALA A 238 -12.98 -0.91 -2.06
CA ALA A 238 -13.15 0.52 -1.82
C ALA A 238 -13.49 1.24 -3.15
N PRO A 239 -14.54 2.09 -3.18
CA PRO A 239 -14.89 2.84 -4.39
C PRO A 239 -13.71 3.63 -4.95
N GLY A 240 -13.44 3.49 -6.26
CA GLY A 240 -12.35 4.19 -6.96
C GLY A 240 -10.95 3.60 -6.76
N LEU A 241 -10.76 2.68 -5.79
CA LEU A 241 -9.44 2.09 -5.55
C LEU A 241 -8.92 1.25 -6.72
N PRO A 242 -9.73 0.38 -7.40
CA PRO A 242 -9.23 -0.36 -8.56
C PRO A 242 -8.75 0.55 -9.69
N GLY A 243 -9.49 1.62 -9.99
CA GLY A 243 -9.08 2.63 -10.98
C GLY A 243 -7.77 3.30 -10.59
N LYS A 244 -7.65 3.70 -9.32
CA LYS A 244 -6.43 4.28 -8.77
C LYS A 244 -5.23 3.33 -8.83
N LEU A 245 -5.42 2.05 -8.55
CA LEU A 245 -4.37 1.04 -8.70
C LEU A 245 -3.91 0.98 -10.15
N MET A 246 -4.83 0.94 -11.12
CA MET A 246 -4.45 0.97 -12.53
C MET A 246 -3.62 2.22 -12.86
N GLU A 247 -4.09 3.41 -12.49
CA GLU A 247 -3.39 4.68 -12.70
C GLU A 247 -1.97 4.68 -12.10
N LEU A 248 -1.83 4.15 -10.88
CA LEU A 248 -0.51 4.00 -10.24
C LEU A 248 0.37 3.01 -11.02
N PHE A 249 -0.13 1.86 -11.44
CA PHE A 249 0.70 0.87 -12.13
C PHE A 249 1.07 1.24 -13.57
N VAL A 250 0.26 2.07 -14.25
CA VAL A 250 0.63 2.68 -15.55
C VAL A 250 1.45 3.98 -15.41
N ASP A 251 1.79 4.36 -14.17
CA ASP A 251 2.55 5.57 -13.81
C ASP A 251 1.93 6.87 -14.37
N LEU A 252 0.60 6.99 -14.26
CA LEU A 252 -0.11 8.19 -14.71
C LEU A 252 0.32 9.40 -13.86
N PRO A 253 0.84 10.48 -14.47
CA PRO A 253 1.31 11.65 -13.74
C PRO A 253 0.16 12.32 -12.99
N TYR A 254 0.46 12.90 -11.82
CA TYR A 254 -0.48 13.65 -10.96
C TYR A 254 -1.71 12.88 -10.45
N SER A 255 -1.81 11.56 -10.69
CA SER A 255 -2.95 10.76 -10.22
C SER A 255 -3.19 10.90 -8.70
N SER A 256 -2.14 11.02 -7.88
CA SER A 256 -2.30 11.20 -6.42
C SER A 256 -2.79 12.60 -6.05
N THR A 257 -2.25 13.62 -6.70
CA THR A 257 -2.71 15.02 -6.56
C THR A 257 -4.19 15.15 -6.94
N LEU A 258 -4.64 14.52 -8.04
CA LEU A 258 -6.04 14.53 -8.44
C LEU A 258 -6.95 13.89 -7.37
N ALA A 259 -6.53 12.77 -6.77
CA ALA A 259 -7.28 12.12 -5.70
C ALA A 259 -7.39 13.02 -4.45
N GLU A 260 -6.30 13.71 -4.08
CA GLU A 260 -6.31 14.67 -2.97
C GLU A 260 -7.27 15.83 -3.23
N VAL A 261 -7.25 16.40 -4.44
CA VAL A 261 -8.18 17.48 -4.84
C VAL A 261 -9.63 17.01 -4.76
N ALA A 262 -9.96 15.83 -5.29
CA ALA A 262 -11.30 15.26 -5.24
C ALA A 262 -11.79 15.00 -3.80
N VAL A 263 -10.89 14.62 -2.90
CA VAL A 263 -11.20 14.47 -1.47
C VAL A 263 -11.42 15.82 -0.80
N ALA A 264 -10.58 16.81 -1.10
CA ALA A 264 -10.71 18.16 -0.56
C ALA A 264 -12.04 18.81 -0.98
N GLU A 265 -12.42 18.68 -2.25
CA GLU A 265 -13.71 19.15 -2.78
C GLU A 265 -14.90 18.56 -1.99
N LYS A 266 -14.90 17.24 -1.79
CA LYS A 266 -15.96 16.56 -1.01
C LYS A 266 -15.99 17.00 0.44
N ARG A 267 -14.82 17.23 1.04
CA ARG A 267 -14.70 17.72 2.42
C ARG A 267 -15.28 19.13 2.56
N GLU A 268 -14.96 20.04 1.65
CA GLU A 268 -15.51 21.40 1.63
C GLU A 268 -17.03 21.38 1.44
N ALA A 269 -17.54 20.59 0.48
CA ALA A 269 -18.97 20.42 0.28
C ALA A 269 -19.69 19.89 1.54
N ARG A 270 -19.07 18.97 2.28
CA ARG A 270 -19.60 18.48 3.56
C ARG A 270 -19.60 19.57 4.63
N THR A 271 -18.50 20.32 4.78
CA THR A 271 -18.40 21.42 5.75
C THR A 271 -19.47 22.47 5.50
N ALA A 272 -19.66 22.88 4.24
CA ALA A 272 -20.70 23.84 3.86
C ALA A 272 -22.12 23.33 4.19
N LYS A 273 -22.41 22.06 3.89
CA LYS A 273 -23.70 21.43 4.27
C LYS A 273 -23.89 21.36 5.79
N GLN A 274 -22.83 21.09 6.55
CA GLN A 274 -22.92 21.03 8.01
C GLN A 274 -23.14 22.43 8.62
N GLN A 275 -22.45 23.46 8.11
CA GLN A 275 -22.65 24.84 8.53
C GLN A 275 -24.09 25.31 8.24
N LYS A 276 -24.62 24.99 7.05
CA LYS A 276 -26.02 25.28 6.71
C LYS A 276 -27.00 24.60 7.67
N ARG A 277 -26.83 23.30 7.92
CA ARG A 277 -27.67 22.54 8.88
C ARG A 277 -27.59 23.11 10.30
N ARG A 278 -26.42 23.53 10.76
CA ARG A 278 -26.23 24.17 12.07
C ARG A 278 -26.95 25.52 12.11
N ALA A 279 -26.81 26.35 11.08
CA ALA A 279 -27.49 27.65 11.02
C ALA A 279 -29.03 27.50 11.00
N GLU A 280 -29.56 26.50 10.27
CA GLU A 280 -30.99 26.17 10.25
C GLU A 280 -31.47 25.64 11.61
N GLY A 281 -30.69 24.76 12.26
CA GLY A 281 -30.98 24.26 13.61
C GLY A 281 -30.99 25.35 14.68
N ASP A 282 -30.01 26.25 14.65
CA ASP A 282 -29.94 27.41 15.54
C ASP A 282 -31.12 28.37 15.30
N ALA A 283 -31.51 28.58 14.04
CA ALA A 283 -32.67 29.40 13.70
C ALA A 283 -33.98 28.75 14.21
N ALA A 284 -34.13 27.44 14.07
CA ALA A 284 -35.28 26.69 14.58
C ALA A 284 -35.34 26.69 16.11
N ALA A 285 -34.20 26.51 16.80
CA ALA A 285 -34.12 26.59 18.26
C ALA A 285 -34.53 27.97 18.78
N ARG A 286 -34.00 29.05 18.19
CA ARG A 286 -34.38 30.44 18.51
C ARG A 286 -35.84 30.77 18.16
N ALA A 287 -36.44 30.06 17.21
CA ALA A 287 -37.86 30.20 16.89
C ALA A 287 -38.74 29.45 17.90
N SER A 288 -38.33 28.26 18.34
CA SER A 288 -39.04 27.51 19.39
C SER A 288 -38.97 28.19 20.75
N GLU A 289 -37.84 28.79 21.13
CA GLU A 289 -37.71 29.56 22.38
C GLU A 289 -38.63 30.79 22.38
N ARG A 290 -38.79 31.45 21.21
CA ARG A 290 -39.69 32.59 21.05
C ARG A 290 -41.18 32.22 21.05
N ALA A 291 -41.52 30.96 20.79
CA ALA A 291 -42.91 30.46 20.81
C ALA A 291 -43.37 30.00 22.21
N VAL A 292 -42.44 29.87 23.17
CA VAL A 292 -42.70 29.46 24.55
C VAL A 292 -42.90 30.68 25.49
N TRP A 293 -42.60 31.89 25.00
CA TRP A 293 -42.87 33.17 25.65
C TRP A 293 -44.12 33.84 25.06
#